data_AF-A0A7U2MEH3-F1
#
_entry.id   AF-A0A7U2MEH3-F1
#
_cell.length_a   1.000
_cell.length_b   1.000
_cell.length_c   1.000
_cell.angle_alpha   90.00
_cell.angle_beta   90.00
_cell.angle_gamma   90.00
#
_symmetry.space_group_name_H-M   'P 1'
#
loop_
_entity.id
_entity.type
_entity.pdbx_description
1 polymer ?
#
loop_
_entity_poly.entity_id
_entity_poly.type
_entity_poly.pdbx_seq_one_letter_code
_entity_poly.pdbx_strand_id
1 'polypeptide(L)'
;MRPKLTKRACDECITRKVKCSGAWPCDTCRSAPKQVKCTYLKPARRRGPKVRRQTGNIESVSSVSETNASTSLNGGASNESHDGHRTISRPVLEKVVRWYQHSSYSVWPVIDAEVLVWRFADGDGYDTSIYCLATALCAATMAQLQLPPLIDDGGLVDCAAMASECIRVREESNYRENLDMKSILVSFFLHVYHAKINKRNSAMMFIQEAISGARLLKLDEWDCGTRAGDDRVIANDEILFTLLWVTERGYAMHLGLLPSYTSPIRLPERIYLAGNEYAQGLLELARLFAAFDSVSLKRSTGTLNPDAISADCLTETEAALSMLSLGEGGRASVRMADYCITREWMRTIIWQEALSRQMLSSKAYAELLTFKFPARVSRDLLYSLQGFSESDLLPLGRDQLLKCFEVTNSLADVVLHTPSVPSYELRLGPQDFLHALYQKLLPFLEQDVMLKSILHAKTAEALVTAPARLLRFYHEQTADDESIMNEYLDLRI
;
A
#
# COMPACT_ATOMS: atom_id res chain seq x y z
N MET A 1 28.69 33.14 23.35
CA MET A 1 27.71 32.20 22.75
C MET A 1 27.02 31.42 23.86
N ARG A 2 25.68 31.52 24.00
CA ARG A 2 24.93 30.72 24.99
C ARG A 2 24.70 29.30 24.44
N PRO A 3 24.97 28.22 25.20
CA PRO A 3 24.73 26.86 24.73
C PRO A 3 23.23 26.61 24.54
N LYS A 4 22.84 26.01 23.40
CA LYS A 4 21.45 25.61 23.11
C LYS A 4 21.00 24.58 24.16
N LEU A 5 20.03 24.94 24.99
CA LEU A 5 19.42 24.04 25.98
C LEU A 5 18.42 23.12 25.28
N THR A 6 18.61 21.81 25.38
CA THR A 6 17.66 20.82 24.86
C THR A 6 16.49 20.63 25.83
N LYS A 7 15.23 20.62 25.34
CA LYS A 7 13.99 20.43 26.14
C LYS A 7 13.84 19.03 26.77
N ARG A 8 14.83 18.15 26.63
CA ARG A 8 14.82 16.76 27.12
C ARG A 8 16.06 16.53 27.99
N ALA A 9 15.96 15.65 28.98
CA ALA A 9 17.13 15.15 29.71
C ALA A 9 18.00 14.23 28.83
N CYS A 10 19.32 14.25 29.02
CA CYS A 10 20.25 13.35 28.33
C CYS A 10 20.03 11.88 28.76
N ASP A 11 20.53 10.95 27.96
CA ASP A 11 20.32 9.51 28.15
C ASP A 11 20.84 9.02 29.52
N GLU A 12 21.99 9.53 29.96
CA GLU A 12 22.61 9.14 31.22
C GLU A 12 21.81 9.67 32.44
N CYS A 13 21.36 10.93 32.40
CA CYS A 13 20.51 11.49 33.45
C CYS A 13 19.15 10.78 33.52
N ILE A 14 18.60 10.36 32.38
CA ILE A 14 17.37 9.55 32.32
C ILE A 14 17.62 8.19 32.98
N THR A 15 18.71 7.50 32.62
CA THR A 15 19.05 6.18 33.17
C THR A 15 19.31 6.25 34.68
N ARG A 16 20.00 7.30 35.16
CA ARG A 16 20.27 7.52 36.58
C ARG A 16 19.10 8.15 37.36
N LYS A 17 18.03 8.57 36.67
CA LYS A 17 16.87 9.27 37.25
C LYS A 17 17.26 10.53 38.06
N VAL A 18 18.20 11.31 37.54
CA VAL A 18 18.67 12.56 38.16
C VAL A 18 18.32 13.77 37.28
N LYS A 19 18.31 14.98 37.87
CA LYS A 19 18.00 16.22 37.16
C LYS A 19 19.07 16.49 36.10
N CYS A 20 18.64 16.82 34.88
CA CYS A 20 19.54 17.17 33.77
C CYS A 20 19.41 18.67 33.47
N SER A 21 20.54 19.36 33.29
CA SER A 21 20.52 20.78 32.92
C SER A 21 20.25 21.05 31.43
N GLY A 22 20.31 20.03 30.57
CA GLY A 22 20.00 20.16 29.14
C GLY A 22 21.08 20.85 28.29
N ALA A 23 22.21 21.24 28.88
CA ALA A 23 23.41 21.66 28.15
C ALA A 23 24.19 20.44 27.61
N TRP A 24 25.12 20.64 26.67
CA TRP A 24 25.99 19.57 26.16
C TRP A 24 27.48 19.90 26.36
N PRO A 25 28.22 19.13 27.17
CA PRO A 25 27.74 18.15 28.17
C PRO A 25 26.93 18.83 29.28
N CYS A 26 25.92 18.14 29.84
CA CYS A 26 25.12 18.66 30.96
C CYS A 26 25.94 18.66 32.26
N ASP A 27 25.56 19.51 33.22
CA ASP A 27 26.36 19.74 34.43
C ASP A 27 26.52 18.46 35.25
N THR A 28 25.45 17.66 35.34
CA THR A 28 25.43 16.38 36.05
C THR A 28 26.33 15.32 35.41
N CYS A 29 26.46 15.32 34.08
CA CYS A 29 27.40 14.42 33.39
C CYS A 29 28.83 14.95 33.46
N ARG A 30 29.03 16.27 33.51
CA ARG A 30 30.34 16.91 33.64
C ARG A 30 30.94 16.71 35.03
N SER A 31 30.13 16.78 36.08
CA SER A 31 30.55 16.65 37.47
C SER A 31 30.59 15.19 37.96
N ALA A 32 30.41 14.21 37.08
CA ALA A 32 30.40 12.81 37.47
C ALA A 32 31.83 12.32 37.80
N PRO A 33 32.03 11.54 38.88
CA PRO A 33 33.36 11.07 39.30
C PRO A 33 33.99 10.06 38.33
N LYS A 34 33.22 9.53 37.37
CA LYS A 34 33.70 8.68 36.27
C LYS A 34 33.32 9.34 34.95
N GLN A 35 34.19 9.22 33.95
CA GLN A 35 33.95 9.80 32.62
C GLN A 35 32.72 9.13 31.97
N VAL A 36 31.66 9.92 31.77
CA VAL A 36 30.39 9.46 31.21
C VAL A 36 30.08 10.23 29.94
N LYS A 37 29.64 9.53 28.89
CA LYS A 37 29.27 10.16 27.62
C LYS A 37 27.87 10.75 27.73
N CYS A 38 27.77 12.08 27.70
CA CYS A 38 26.50 12.80 27.69
C CYS A 38 25.89 12.72 26.27
N THR A 39 24.92 11.83 26.06
CA THR A 39 24.28 11.61 24.75
C THR A 39 22.77 11.84 24.78
N TYR A 40 22.20 12.06 23.60
CA TYR A 40 20.75 12.22 23.37
C TYR A 40 20.25 11.26 22.28
N LEU A 41 20.94 10.14 22.12
CA LEU A 41 20.80 9.22 20.99
C LEU A 41 19.65 8.24 21.18
N LYS A 42 19.21 7.97 22.42
CA LYS A 42 18.08 7.05 22.63
C LYS A 42 16.77 7.73 22.18
N PRO A 43 15.95 7.13 21.31
CA PRO A 43 14.64 7.68 20.95
C PRO A 43 13.75 7.86 22.18
N ALA A 44 13.03 8.98 22.28
CA ALA A 44 12.11 9.20 23.38
C ALA A 44 10.97 8.18 23.29
N ARG A 45 10.87 7.28 24.29
CA ARG A 45 9.74 6.36 24.39
C ARG A 45 8.46 7.18 24.55
N ARG A 46 7.50 7.04 23.63
CA ARG A 46 6.16 7.61 23.78
C ARG A 46 5.57 7.02 25.06
N ARG A 47 5.30 7.87 26.06
CA ARG A 47 4.45 7.45 27.18
C ARG A 47 3.08 7.15 26.59
N GLY A 48 2.52 5.97 26.89
CA GLY A 48 1.14 5.65 26.53
C GLY A 48 0.17 6.70 27.09
N PRO A 49 -1.10 6.68 26.63
CA PRO A 49 -2.12 7.61 27.11
C PRO A 49 -2.12 7.68 28.63
N LYS A 50 -1.98 8.90 29.17
CA LYS A 50 -1.96 9.14 30.61
C LYS A 50 -3.39 8.95 31.12
N VAL A 51 -3.73 7.75 31.57
CA VAL A 51 -4.99 7.48 32.28
C VAL A 51 -4.99 8.36 33.54
N ARG A 52 -5.84 9.38 33.57
CA ARG A 52 -6.03 10.26 34.72
C ARG A 52 -6.81 9.47 35.78
N ARG A 53 -6.10 8.68 36.59
CA ARG A 53 -6.66 8.20 37.87
C ARG A 53 -6.76 9.38 38.82
N GLN A 54 -7.97 9.89 39.02
CA GLN A 54 -8.29 10.73 40.18
C GLN A 54 -7.98 9.90 41.43
N THR A 55 -6.86 10.24 42.08
CA THR A 55 -6.58 9.84 43.45
C THR A 55 -6.92 11.07 44.27
N GLY A 56 -8.03 10.97 45.02
CA GLY A 56 -8.38 11.98 46.00
C GLY A 56 -7.32 12.00 47.10
N ASN A 57 -6.93 13.20 47.50
CA ASN A 57 -6.68 13.42 48.91
C ASN A 57 -7.16 14.81 49.30
N ILE A 58 -7.82 14.82 50.44
CA ILE A 58 -8.57 15.90 51.07
C ILE A 58 -7.58 16.81 51.80
N GLU A 59 -7.68 18.13 51.57
CA GLU A 59 -7.25 19.23 52.45
C GLU A 59 -7.90 20.49 51.86
N SER A 60 -9.14 20.81 52.22
CA SER A 60 -9.58 21.60 53.39
C SER A 60 -9.57 23.13 53.14
N VAL A 61 -10.77 23.70 53.34
CA VAL A 61 -11.11 25.08 53.75
C VAL A 61 -11.46 26.12 52.68
N SER A 62 -12.78 26.41 52.68
CA SER A 62 -13.54 27.65 52.36
C SER A 62 -13.35 28.33 51.00
N SER A 63 -14.39 28.68 50.24
CA SER A 63 -15.60 29.40 50.68
C SER A 63 -16.68 29.41 49.58
N VAL A 64 -17.95 29.16 49.97
CA VAL A 64 -19.16 29.99 49.69
C VAL A 64 -19.48 30.23 48.19
N SER A 65 -20.62 29.89 47.56
CA SER A 65 -21.95 29.45 47.99
C SER A 65 -22.68 28.76 46.84
N GLU A 66 -23.65 27.95 47.25
CA GLU A 66 -24.70 27.26 46.49
C GLU A 66 -25.53 28.20 45.60
N THR A 67 -25.99 27.72 44.43
CA THR A 67 -27.43 27.38 44.25
C THR A 67 -27.73 26.69 42.92
N ASN A 68 -28.19 25.45 43.07
CA ASN A 68 -29.12 24.63 42.29
C ASN A 68 -29.61 25.11 40.91
N ALA A 69 -29.33 24.27 39.90
CA ALA A 69 -30.12 24.16 38.70
C ALA A 69 -31.16 23.06 38.86
N SER A 70 -32.44 23.40 38.70
CA SER A 70 -33.47 22.43 38.34
C SER A 70 -34.57 23.07 37.50
N THR A 71 -34.89 22.32 36.44
CA THR A 71 -36.19 22.17 35.74
C THR A 71 -36.57 23.04 34.54
N SER A 72 -36.74 22.32 33.42
CA SER A 72 -37.88 22.32 32.48
C SER A 72 -37.94 23.28 31.29
N LEU A 73 -37.87 22.65 30.10
CA LEU A 73 -38.74 22.77 28.92
C LEU A 73 -39.57 24.06 28.75
N ASN A 74 -39.27 24.86 27.72
CA ASN A 74 -40.19 25.13 26.59
C ASN A 74 -39.59 26.05 25.50
N GLY A 75 -39.77 25.65 24.25
CA GLY A 75 -40.35 26.47 23.16
C GLY A 75 -39.59 27.66 22.58
N GLY A 76 -39.13 27.48 21.33
CA GLY A 76 -39.51 28.39 20.25
C GLY A 76 -38.40 29.18 19.53
N ALA A 77 -38.59 29.25 18.21
CA ALA A 77 -37.99 30.17 17.24
C ALA A 77 -36.62 29.81 16.65
N SER A 78 -36.69 29.11 15.51
CA SER A 78 -36.10 29.52 14.23
C SER A 78 -34.70 30.16 14.27
N ASN A 79 -33.71 29.35 13.92
CA ASN A 79 -32.69 29.74 12.96
C ASN A 79 -32.24 28.46 12.25
N GLU A 80 -32.88 28.17 11.12
CA GLU A 80 -32.28 27.33 10.09
C GLU A 80 -31.05 28.09 9.59
N SER A 81 -29.91 27.82 10.22
CA SER A 81 -28.64 27.97 9.54
C SER A 81 -28.59 26.88 8.46
N HIS A 82 -29.14 27.19 7.28
CA HIS A 82 -28.66 26.55 6.05
C HIS A 82 -27.17 26.90 5.94
N ASP A 83 -26.31 26.10 6.58
CA ASP A 83 -24.90 26.05 6.22
C ASP A 83 -24.90 25.55 4.78
N GLY A 84 -24.73 26.47 3.84
CA GLY A 84 -24.75 26.19 2.40
C GLY A 84 -23.51 25.38 2.05
N HIS A 85 -23.50 24.10 2.41
CA HIS A 85 -22.44 23.18 2.06
C HIS A 85 -22.35 23.10 0.54
N ARG A 86 -21.25 23.63 0.02
CA ARG A 86 -21.02 23.78 -1.41
C ARG A 86 -20.66 22.43 -2.02
N THR A 87 -21.51 21.96 -2.93
CA THR A 87 -21.24 20.75 -3.70
C THR A 87 -20.12 20.99 -4.72
N ILE A 88 -19.35 19.95 -5.01
CA ILE A 88 -18.30 19.97 -6.03
C ILE A 88 -18.97 19.93 -7.39
N SER A 89 -18.57 20.83 -8.29
CA SER A 89 -19.24 20.93 -9.59
C SER A 89 -19.03 19.70 -10.46
N ARG A 90 -20.06 19.40 -11.25
CA ARG A 90 -20.05 18.31 -12.22
C ARG A 90 -18.84 18.34 -13.18
N PRO A 91 -18.44 19.48 -13.79
CA PRO A 91 -17.27 19.51 -14.67
C PRO A 91 -15.97 19.04 -14.01
N VAL A 92 -15.80 19.32 -12.72
CA VAL A 92 -14.63 18.86 -11.94
C VAL A 92 -14.68 17.34 -11.77
N LEU A 93 -15.83 16.78 -11.38
CA LEU A 93 -16.03 15.34 -11.26
C LEU A 93 -15.79 14.63 -12.60
N GLU A 94 -16.39 15.10 -13.69
CA GLU A 94 -16.23 14.50 -15.02
C GLU A 94 -14.75 14.45 -15.46
N LYS A 95 -13.99 15.51 -15.19
CA LYS A 95 -12.57 15.56 -15.53
C LYS A 95 -11.79 14.45 -14.81
N VAL A 96 -12.08 14.22 -13.53
CA VAL A 96 -11.40 13.19 -12.75
C VAL A 96 -11.87 11.77 -13.10
N VAL A 97 -13.16 11.59 -13.39
CA VAL A 97 -13.70 10.31 -13.89
C VAL A 97 -13.04 9.91 -15.22
N ARG A 98 -12.73 10.85 -16.12
CA ARG A 98 -11.97 10.57 -17.35
C ARG A 98 -10.53 10.11 -17.06
N TRP A 99 -9.86 10.67 -16.04
CA TRP A 99 -8.56 10.16 -15.60
C TRP A 99 -8.64 8.76 -15.01
N TYR A 100 -9.69 8.46 -14.26
CA TYR A 100 -9.96 7.11 -13.79
C TYR A 100 -10.07 6.14 -14.97
N GLN A 101 -10.88 6.44 -15.98
CA GLN A 101 -11.08 5.59 -17.15
C GLN A 101 -9.76 5.29 -17.88
N HIS A 102 -8.91 6.30 -18.04
CA HIS A 102 -7.67 6.16 -18.81
C HIS A 102 -6.55 5.43 -18.05
N SER A 103 -6.43 5.66 -16.73
CA SER A 103 -5.25 5.23 -15.97
C SER A 103 -5.56 4.27 -14.83
N SER A 104 -6.69 4.41 -14.13
CA SER A 104 -6.98 3.64 -12.92
C SER A 104 -8.00 2.51 -13.12
N TYR A 105 -8.77 2.51 -14.21
CA TYR A 105 -9.70 1.43 -14.56
C TYR A 105 -8.98 0.09 -14.70
N SER A 106 -7.71 0.09 -15.16
CA SER A 106 -6.90 -1.14 -15.21
C SER A 106 -6.65 -1.78 -13.86
N VAL A 107 -6.72 -1.01 -12.77
CA VAL A 107 -6.48 -1.47 -11.40
C VAL A 107 -7.79 -1.76 -10.68
N TRP A 108 -8.83 -0.93 -10.89
CA TRP A 108 -10.15 -1.09 -10.28
C TRP A 108 -11.26 -1.06 -11.34
N PRO A 109 -11.44 -2.12 -12.15
CA PRO A 109 -12.37 -2.12 -13.28
C PRO A 109 -13.81 -2.38 -12.81
N VAL A 110 -14.39 -1.45 -12.05
CA VAL A 110 -15.69 -1.65 -11.39
C VAL A 110 -16.72 -0.54 -11.63
N ILE A 111 -16.33 0.53 -12.32
CA ILE A 111 -17.22 1.66 -12.64
C ILE A 111 -17.20 1.89 -14.16
N ASP A 112 -18.37 1.90 -14.79
CA ASP A 112 -18.51 2.39 -16.15
C ASP A 112 -18.48 3.93 -16.14
N ALA A 113 -17.35 4.51 -16.57
CA ALA A 113 -17.11 5.94 -16.52
C ALA A 113 -18.07 6.73 -17.42
N GLU A 114 -18.44 6.19 -18.58
CA GLU A 114 -19.32 6.87 -19.54
C GLU A 114 -20.75 6.90 -19.00
N VAL A 115 -21.23 5.78 -18.45
CA VAL A 115 -22.55 5.72 -17.80
C VAL A 115 -22.58 6.62 -16.57
N LEU A 116 -21.52 6.64 -15.74
CA LEU A 116 -21.44 7.52 -14.58
C LEU A 116 -21.51 9.01 -14.98
N VAL A 117 -20.75 9.42 -16.00
CA VAL A 117 -20.76 10.79 -16.53
C VAL A 117 -22.13 11.15 -17.11
N TRP A 118 -22.75 10.23 -17.84
CA TRP A 118 -24.09 10.42 -18.39
C TRP A 118 -25.15 10.59 -17.30
N ARG A 119 -25.04 9.86 -16.18
CA ARG A 119 -25.95 10.03 -15.02
C ARG A 119 -25.86 11.41 -14.38
N PHE A 120 -24.74 12.12 -14.51
CA PHE A 120 -24.68 13.54 -14.10
C PHE A 120 -25.46 14.47 -15.04
N ALA A 121 -25.76 14.03 -16.27
CA ALA A 121 -26.41 14.81 -17.31
C ALA A 121 -27.91 14.62 -17.39
N ASP A 122 -28.35 13.38 -17.24
CA ASP A 122 -29.74 12.96 -17.50
C ASP A 122 -30.65 13.14 -16.28
N GLY A 123 -30.10 13.43 -15.10
CA GLY A 123 -30.87 13.50 -13.86
C GLY A 123 -31.77 14.73 -13.75
N ASP A 124 -33.08 14.55 -13.94
CA ASP A 124 -34.15 15.46 -13.47
C ASP A 124 -34.18 15.62 -11.93
N GLY A 125 -33.30 14.92 -11.21
CA GLY A 125 -33.05 15.05 -9.77
C GLY A 125 -31.61 14.71 -9.41
N TYR A 126 -31.13 15.31 -8.31
CA TYR A 126 -29.80 15.05 -7.74
C TYR A 126 -29.76 13.66 -7.11
N ASP A 127 -29.20 12.66 -7.81
CA ASP A 127 -28.97 11.34 -7.24
C ASP A 127 -27.77 11.38 -6.27
N THR A 128 -28.11 11.52 -4.98
CA THR A 128 -27.15 11.57 -3.87
C THR A 128 -26.22 10.35 -3.85
N SER A 129 -26.70 9.17 -4.25
CA SER A 129 -25.88 7.94 -4.26
C SER A 129 -24.82 7.99 -5.37
N ILE A 130 -25.21 8.42 -6.56
CA ILE A 130 -24.30 8.60 -7.70
C ILE A 130 -23.27 9.69 -7.41
N TYR A 131 -23.68 10.81 -6.81
CA TYR A 131 -22.75 11.87 -6.41
C TYR A 131 -21.76 11.40 -5.32
N CYS A 132 -22.25 10.66 -4.32
CA CYS A 132 -21.40 10.08 -3.27
C CYS A 132 -20.36 9.11 -3.84
N LEU A 133 -20.78 8.24 -4.78
CA LEU A 133 -19.89 7.34 -5.50
C LEU A 133 -18.84 8.09 -6.32
N ALA A 134 -19.27 9.12 -7.06
CA ALA A 134 -18.39 9.94 -7.89
C ALA A 134 -17.32 10.66 -7.07
N THR A 135 -17.70 11.30 -5.97
CA THR A 135 -16.76 12.01 -5.08
C THR A 135 -15.76 11.04 -4.44
N ALA A 136 -16.19 9.84 -4.04
CA ALA A 136 -15.29 8.79 -3.53
C ALA A 136 -14.28 8.33 -4.59
N LEU A 137 -14.77 8.00 -5.79
CA LEU A 137 -13.95 7.59 -6.93
C LEU A 137 -12.92 8.67 -7.30
N CYS A 138 -13.35 9.93 -7.32
CA CYS A 138 -12.48 11.06 -7.63
C CYS A 138 -11.39 11.25 -6.56
N ALA A 139 -11.75 11.16 -5.27
CA ALA A 139 -10.77 11.22 -4.18
C ALA A 139 -9.69 10.14 -4.30
N ALA A 140 -10.12 8.90 -4.55
CA ALA A 140 -9.22 7.76 -4.76
C ALA A 140 -8.32 7.94 -5.97
N THR A 141 -8.89 8.35 -7.11
CA THR A 141 -8.16 8.55 -8.37
C THR A 141 -7.13 9.67 -8.25
N MET A 142 -7.52 10.82 -7.69
CA MET A 142 -6.60 11.94 -7.46
C MET A 142 -5.45 11.56 -6.53
N ALA A 143 -5.74 10.82 -5.44
CA ALA A 143 -4.71 10.39 -4.51
C ALA A 143 -3.77 9.34 -5.12
N GLN A 144 -4.29 8.42 -5.93
CA GLN A 144 -3.51 7.37 -6.59
C GLN A 144 -2.57 7.92 -7.65
N LEU A 145 -3.08 8.82 -8.50
CA LEU A 145 -2.33 9.42 -9.61
C LEU A 145 -1.57 10.69 -9.20
N GLN A 146 -1.64 11.08 -7.91
CA GLN A 146 -1.03 12.30 -7.37
C GLN A 146 -1.41 13.56 -8.16
N LEU A 147 -2.68 13.67 -8.52
CA LEU A 147 -3.15 14.77 -9.36
C LEU A 147 -3.10 16.10 -8.60
N PRO A 148 -2.72 17.20 -9.28
CA PRO A 148 -2.79 18.52 -8.69
C PRO A 148 -4.24 18.92 -8.40
N PRO A 149 -4.47 19.83 -7.43
CA PRO A 149 -5.80 20.35 -7.17
C PRO A 149 -6.41 21.03 -8.40
N LEU A 150 -7.74 20.93 -8.53
CA LEU A 150 -8.51 21.51 -9.61
C LEU A 150 -9.18 22.81 -9.17
N ILE A 151 -9.39 23.73 -10.12
CA ILE A 151 -10.16 24.94 -9.89
C ILE A 151 -11.63 24.61 -10.14
N ASP A 152 -12.44 24.83 -9.11
CA ASP A 152 -13.89 24.85 -9.20
C ASP A 152 -14.37 26.30 -9.02
N ASP A 153 -15.61 26.60 -9.41
CA ASP A 153 -16.28 27.86 -9.01
C ASP A 153 -16.20 28.01 -7.47
N GLY A 154 -16.16 26.85 -6.79
CA GLY A 154 -15.84 26.51 -5.41
C GLY A 154 -14.69 27.25 -4.73
N GLY A 155 -13.61 27.45 -5.48
CA GLY A 155 -12.27 27.45 -4.93
C GLY A 155 -11.49 26.20 -5.38
N LEU A 156 -10.38 25.91 -4.71
CA LEU A 156 -9.50 24.82 -5.06
C LEU A 156 -10.02 23.49 -4.49
N VAL A 157 -10.18 22.48 -5.35
CA VAL A 157 -10.65 21.13 -5.00
C VAL A 157 -9.51 20.14 -5.16
N ASP A 158 -9.00 19.62 -4.05
CA ASP A 158 -8.01 18.55 -4.02
C ASP A 158 -8.65 17.20 -3.64
N CYS A 159 -7.83 16.14 -3.53
CA CYS A 159 -8.31 14.82 -3.14
C CYS A 159 -8.91 14.78 -1.73
N ALA A 160 -8.49 15.68 -0.83
CA ALA A 160 -9.03 15.76 0.52
C ALA A 160 -10.41 16.41 0.54
N ALA A 161 -10.61 17.47 -0.25
CA ALA A 161 -11.92 18.09 -0.45
C ALA A 161 -12.93 17.07 -1.02
N MET A 162 -12.53 16.29 -2.04
CA MET A 162 -13.35 15.21 -2.60
C MET A 162 -13.76 14.17 -1.54
N ALA A 163 -12.79 13.71 -0.73
CA ALA A 163 -13.05 12.73 0.31
C ALA A 163 -13.94 13.27 1.43
N SER A 164 -13.73 14.52 1.86
CA SER A 164 -14.54 15.18 2.87
C SER A 164 -15.99 15.35 2.41
N GLU A 165 -16.20 15.75 1.16
CA GLU A 165 -17.54 15.87 0.59
C GLU A 165 -18.24 14.52 0.47
N CYS A 166 -17.53 13.49 0.01
CA CYS A 166 -18.04 12.11 0.00
C CYS A 166 -18.51 11.66 1.40
N ILE A 167 -17.68 11.85 2.43
CA ILE A 167 -18.02 11.46 3.81
C ILE A 167 -19.24 12.23 4.32
N ARG A 168 -19.33 13.54 4.03
CA ARG A 168 -20.48 14.37 4.42
C ARG A 168 -21.78 13.82 3.83
N VAL A 169 -21.82 13.64 2.50
CA VAL A 169 -22.98 13.11 1.78
C VAL A 169 -23.36 11.72 2.27
N ARG A 170 -22.35 10.87 2.49
CA ARG A 170 -22.55 9.50 2.97
C ARG A 170 -23.18 9.47 4.36
N GLU A 171 -22.71 10.27 5.32
CA GLU A 171 -23.26 10.27 6.69
C GLU A 171 -24.62 10.97 6.79
N GLU A 172 -24.99 11.80 5.82
CA GLU A 172 -26.36 12.31 5.65
C GLU A 172 -27.33 11.23 5.10
N SER A 173 -26.79 10.17 4.49
CA SER A 173 -27.57 9.06 3.95
C SER A 173 -27.66 7.91 4.96
N ASN A 174 -28.79 7.20 4.99
CA ASN A 174 -28.95 5.99 5.81
C ASN A 174 -28.34 4.74 5.13
N TYR A 175 -27.12 4.85 4.59
CA TYR A 175 -26.50 3.82 3.73
C TYR A 175 -26.27 2.48 4.43
N ARG A 176 -26.15 2.49 5.77
CA ARG A 176 -25.94 1.26 6.57
C ARG A 176 -27.20 0.38 6.56
N GLU A 177 -28.38 1.00 6.56
CA GLU A 177 -29.67 0.31 6.48
C GLU A 177 -30.10 0.06 5.03
N ASN A 178 -29.66 0.91 4.09
CA ASN A 178 -29.96 0.83 2.66
C ASN A 178 -28.72 0.41 1.87
N LEU A 179 -28.13 -0.73 2.23
CA LEU A 179 -26.88 -1.19 1.66
C LEU A 179 -27.05 -1.63 0.18
N ASP A 180 -26.18 -1.11 -0.68
CA ASP A 180 -26.08 -1.49 -2.09
C ASP A 180 -24.61 -1.55 -2.57
N MET A 181 -24.39 -2.00 -3.81
CA MET A 181 -23.04 -2.08 -4.40
C MET A 181 -22.34 -0.72 -4.46
N LYS A 182 -23.08 0.37 -4.70
CA LYS A 182 -22.52 1.73 -4.73
C LYS A 182 -21.96 2.11 -3.36
N SER A 183 -22.69 1.84 -2.29
CA SER A 183 -22.25 2.09 -0.91
C SER A 183 -21.01 1.27 -0.51
N ILE A 184 -20.91 0.03 -1.01
CA ILE A 184 -19.70 -0.81 -0.86
C ILE A 184 -18.51 -0.19 -1.61
N LEU A 185 -18.71 0.23 -2.85
CA LEU A 185 -17.64 0.86 -3.66
C LEU A 185 -17.20 2.21 -3.10
N VAL A 186 -18.11 3.00 -2.52
CA VAL A 186 -17.75 4.21 -1.76
C VAL A 186 -16.77 3.87 -0.63
N SER A 187 -17.04 2.80 0.13
CA SER A 187 -16.12 2.32 1.19
C SER A 187 -14.78 1.88 0.61
N PHE A 188 -14.79 1.14 -0.49
CA PHE A 188 -13.57 0.74 -1.19
C PHE A 188 -12.73 1.94 -1.66
N PHE A 189 -13.33 2.94 -2.29
CA PHE A 189 -12.60 4.11 -2.76
C PHE A 189 -12.11 5.00 -1.60
N LEU A 190 -12.86 5.10 -0.50
CA LEU A 190 -12.36 5.73 0.72
C LEU A 190 -11.18 4.97 1.32
N HIS A 191 -11.17 3.62 1.27
CA HIS A 191 -9.98 2.84 1.62
C HIS A 191 -8.79 3.24 0.76
N VAL A 192 -8.95 3.25 -0.57
CA VAL A 192 -7.88 3.60 -1.51
C VAL A 192 -7.32 4.99 -1.18
N TYR A 193 -8.18 6.01 -1.05
CA TYR A 193 -7.78 7.36 -0.67
C TYR A 193 -6.96 7.37 0.63
N HIS A 194 -7.50 6.77 1.71
CA HIS A 194 -6.84 6.75 3.01
C HIS A 194 -5.52 5.98 3.02
N ALA A 195 -5.40 4.92 2.21
CA ALA A 195 -4.16 4.17 2.04
C ALA A 195 -3.06 5.05 1.41
N LYS A 196 -3.39 5.81 0.35
CA LYS A 196 -2.42 6.68 -0.35
C LYS A 196 -1.91 7.83 0.51
N ILE A 197 -2.77 8.40 1.35
CA ILE A 197 -2.35 9.42 2.33
C ILE A 197 -1.80 8.83 3.63
N ASN A 198 -1.53 7.52 3.67
CA ASN A 198 -0.91 6.79 4.78
C ASN A 198 -1.70 6.87 6.11
N LYS A 199 -3.03 7.00 6.04
CA LYS A 199 -3.95 6.91 7.20
C LYS A 199 -4.34 5.45 7.43
N ARG A 200 -3.40 4.68 7.99
CA ARG A 200 -3.46 3.21 8.12
C ARG A 200 -4.77 2.67 8.69
N ASN A 201 -5.20 3.22 9.84
CA ASN A 201 -6.39 2.74 10.55
C ASN A 201 -7.67 3.00 9.75
N SER A 202 -7.84 4.22 9.22
CA SER A 202 -9.01 4.57 8.40
C SER A 202 -9.09 3.69 7.16
N ALA A 203 -7.96 3.51 6.46
CA ALA A 203 -7.90 2.63 5.30
C ALA A 203 -8.32 1.19 5.64
N MET A 204 -7.80 0.63 6.74
CA MET A 204 -8.17 -0.73 7.15
C MET A 204 -9.65 -0.84 7.52
N MET A 205 -10.21 0.13 8.25
CA MET A 205 -11.62 0.14 8.62
C MET A 205 -12.53 0.18 7.37
N PHE A 206 -12.20 1.03 6.40
CA PHE A 206 -13.01 1.17 5.18
C PHE A 206 -12.99 -0.08 4.30
N ILE A 207 -11.86 -0.79 4.18
CA ILE A 207 -11.84 -2.05 3.40
C ILE A 207 -12.59 -3.16 4.12
N GLN A 208 -12.51 -3.22 5.45
CA GLN A 208 -13.26 -4.19 6.25
C GLN A 208 -14.77 -3.92 6.22
N GLU A 209 -15.16 -2.65 6.19
CA GLU A 209 -16.55 -2.24 5.97
C GLU A 209 -17.04 -2.68 4.58
N ALA A 210 -16.23 -2.45 3.53
CA ALA A 210 -16.57 -2.90 2.17
C ALA A 210 -16.73 -4.42 2.09
N ILE A 211 -15.82 -5.20 2.70
CA ILE A 211 -15.91 -6.66 2.78
C ILE A 211 -17.17 -7.09 3.53
N SER A 212 -17.47 -6.44 4.66
CA SER A 212 -18.67 -6.77 5.45
C SER A 212 -19.95 -6.49 4.67
N GLY A 213 -20.01 -5.35 3.98
CA GLY A 213 -21.15 -5.00 3.12
C GLY A 213 -21.32 -5.97 1.95
N ALA A 214 -20.23 -6.33 1.27
CA ALA A 214 -20.28 -7.28 0.16
C ALA A 214 -20.83 -8.66 0.58
N ARG A 215 -20.51 -9.10 1.79
CA ARG A 215 -21.05 -10.35 2.36
C ARG A 215 -22.52 -10.26 2.74
N LEU A 216 -22.98 -9.11 3.25
CA LEU A 216 -24.40 -8.89 3.51
C LEU A 216 -25.23 -8.95 2.22
N LEU A 217 -24.64 -8.54 1.08
CA LEU A 217 -25.22 -8.70 -0.25
C LEU A 217 -24.93 -10.07 -0.90
N LYS A 218 -24.26 -10.99 -0.20
CA LYS A 218 -23.87 -12.32 -0.66
C LYS A 218 -23.00 -12.34 -1.92
N LEU A 219 -22.19 -11.30 -2.13
CA LEU A 219 -21.27 -11.23 -3.27
C LEU A 219 -20.10 -12.23 -3.15
N ASP A 220 -19.86 -12.80 -1.96
CA ASP A 220 -18.91 -13.87 -1.74
C ASP A 220 -19.42 -15.26 -2.14
N GLU A 221 -20.72 -15.39 -2.36
CA GLU A 221 -21.39 -16.61 -2.84
C GLU A 221 -21.71 -16.54 -4.34
N TRP A 222 -21.09 -15.61 -5.08
CA TRP A 222 -21.41 -15.30 -6.48
C TRP A 222 -21.73 -16.54 -7.33
N ASP A 223 -22.97 -16.59 -7.83
CA ASP A 223 -23.44 -17.55 -8.84
C ASP A 223 -23.85 -16.79 -10.10
N CYS A 224 -23.63 -17.39 -11.28
CA CYS A 224 -23.87 -16.76 -12.58
C CYS A 224 -25.32 -16.28 -12.83
N GLY A 225 -26.29 -16.72 -12.02
CA GLY A 225 -27.68 -16.29 -12.06
C GLY A 225 -28.01 -15.07 -11.20
N THR A 226 -27.09 -14.60 -10.36
CA THR A 226 -27.30 -13.51 -9.40
C THR A 226 -26.78 -12.18 -9.95
N ARG A 227 -27.22 -11.79 -11.16
CA ARG A 227 -26.99 -10.41 -11.63
C ARG A 227 -27.68 -9.46 -10.67
N ALA A 228 -26.89 -8.77 -9.86
CA ALA A 228 -27.38 -7.90 -8.81
C ALA A 228 -27.66 -6.51 -9.40
N GLY A 229 -28.79 -6.41 -10.10
CA GLY A 229 -29.42 -5.14 -10.46
C GLY A 229 -29.10 -4.59 -11.86
N ASP A 230 -30.06 -3.83 -12.39
CA ASP A 230 -29.98 -3.12 -13.68
C ASP A 230 -29.09 -1.86 -13.65
N ASP A 231 -28.32 -1.64 -12.56
CA ASP A 231 -27.54 -0.41 -12.39
C ASP A 231 -26.25 -0.45 -13.21
N ARG A 232 -26.38 -0.01 -14.47
CA ARG A 232 -25.30 0.01 -15.49
C ARG A 232 -24.06 0.81 -15.10
N VAL A 233 -24.08 1.57 -14.00
CA VAL A 233 -22.90 2.29 -13.49
C VAL A 233 -21.86 1.32 -12.94
N ILE A 234 -22.31 0.21 -12.35
CA ILE A 234 -21.40 -0.82 -11.84
C ILE A 234 -20.97 -1.72 -13.00
N ALA A 235 -19.67 -1.71 -13.29
CA ALA A 235 -19.07 -2.61 -14.27
C ALA A 235 -18.50 -3.84 -13.56
N ASN A 236 -18.51 -4.98 -14.23
CA ASN A 236 -17.88 -6.23 -13.78
C ASN A 236 -18.24 -6.58 -12.33
N ASP A 237 -19.54 -6.58 -12.00
CA ASP A 237 -20.04 -6.84 -10.65
C ASP A 237 -19.60 -8.21 -10.13
N GLU A 238 -19.38 -9.17 -11.04
CA GLU A 238 -18.90 -10.53 -10.75
C GLU A 238 -17.52 -10.60 -10.10
N ILE A 239 -16.68 -9.57 -10.26
CA ILE A 239 -15.33 -9.52 -9.66
C ILE A 239 -15.24 -8.59 -8.45
N LEU A 240 -16.33 -7.91 -8.07
CA LEU A 240 -16.31 -6.91 -7.00
C LEU A 240 -15.80 -7.52 -5.68
N PHE A 241 -16.35 -8.66 -5.25
CA PHE A 241 -15.86 -9.31 -4.03
C PHE A 241 -14.39 -9.74 -4.14
N THR A 242 -13.98 -10.22 -5.31
CA THR A 242 -12.57 -10.59 -5.59
C THR A 242 -11.64 -9.39 -5.44
N LEU A 243 -12.04 -8.21 -5.95
CA LEU A 243 -11.29 -6.96 -5.81
C LEU A 243 -11.08 -6.59 -4.34
N LEU A 244 -12.16 -6.60 -3.56
CA LEU A 244 -12.11 -6.28 -2.14
C LEU A 244 -11.21 -7.27 -1.38
N TRP A 245 -11.37 -8.57 -1.66
CA TRP A 245 -10.64 -9.65 -1.00
C TRP A 245 -9.13 -9.57 -1.24
N VAL A 246 -8.72 -9.32 -2.49
CA VAL A 246 -7.31 -9.09 -2.86
C VAL A 246 -6.76 -7.84 -2.18
N THR A 247 -7.53 -6.74 -2.20
CA THR A 247 -7.13 -5.46 -1.63
C THR A 247 -6.92 -5.54 -0.13
N GLU A 248 -7.86 -6.15 0.61
CA GLU A 248 -7.74 -6.35 2.06
C GLU A 248 -6.48 -7.14 2.40
N ARG A 249 -6.25 -8.27 1.70
CA ARG A 249 -5.09 -9.13 1.96
C ARG A 249 -3.77 -8.45 1.69
N GLY A 250 -3.65 -7.76 0.56
CA GLY A 250 -2.46 -7.00 0.21
C GLY A 250 -2.15 -5.97 1.30
N TYR A 251 -3.16 -5.23 1.72
CA TYR A 251 -3.01 -4.18 2.70
C TYR A 251 -2.77 -4.71 4.13
N ALA A 252 -3.45 -5.77 4.54
CA ALA A 252 -3.26 -6.42 5.83
C ALA A 252 -1.86 -7.01 5.97
N MET A 253 -1.33 -7.63 4.90
CA MET A 253 0.05 -8.13 4.88
C MET A 253 1.08 -7.02 5.07
N HIS A 254 0.94 -5.88 4.39
CA HIS A 254 1.83 -4.73 4.58
C HIS A 254 1.82 -4.19 6.03
N LEU A 255 0.73 -4.41 6.77
CA LEU A 255 0.59 -3.99 8.16
C LEU A 255 0.90 -5.10 9.19
N GLY A 256 1.17 -6.32 8.74
CA GLY A 256 1.31 -7.49 9.62
C GLY A 256 0.02 -7.84 10.37
N LEU A 257 -1.13 -7.60 9.75
CA LEU A 257 -2.47 -7.89 10.29
C LEU A 257 -3.12 -9.10 9.62
N LEU A 258 -4.11 -9.69 10.28
CA LEU A 258 -4.97 -10.71 9.69
C LEU A 258 -6.12 -10.06 8.90
N PRO A 259 -6.47 -10.58 7.70
CA PRO A 259 -7.70 -10.20 7.00
C PRO A 259 -8.95 -10.53 7.83
N SER A 260 -10.03 -9.76 7.65
CA SER A 260 -11.32 -10.02 8.31
C SER A 260 -12.05 -11.23 7.72
N TYR A 261 -11.84 -11.53 6.44
CA TYR A 261 -12.40 -12.70 5.77
C TYR A 261 -11.35 -13.81 5.61
N THR A 262 -11.46 -14.86 6.42
CA THR A 262 -10.51 -15.99 6.46
C THR A 262 -10.99 -17.23 5.72
N SER A 263 -12.23 -17.24 5.23
CA SER A 263 -12.74 -18.36 4.43
C SER A 263 -12.07 -18.39 3.05
N PRO A 264 -11.93 -19.57 2.42
CA PRO A 264 -11.46 -19.68 1.05
C PRO A 264 -12.34 -18.87 0.09
N ILE A 265 -11.74 -18.10 -0.80
CA ILE A 265 -12.46 -17.36 -1.83
C ILE A 265 -13.02 -18.32 -2.88
N ARG A 266 -14.25 -18.05 -3.35
CA ARG A 266 -14.81 -18.65 -4.57
C ARG A 266 -14.45 -17.75 -5.74
N LEU A 267 -13.60 -18.23 -6.62
CA LEU A 267 -13.19 -17.48 -7.80
C LEU A 267 -14.14 -17.76 -8.97
N PRO A 268 -14.59 -16.74 -9.73
CA PRO A 268 -15.38 -16.95 -10.94
C PRO A 268 -14.63 -17.84 -11.95
N GLU A 269 -15.37 -18.71 -12.65
CA GLU A 269 -14.76 -19.52 -13.72
C GLU A 269 -14.31 -18.64 -14.88
N ARG A 270 -13.16 -18.97 -15.46
CA ARG A 270 -12.51 -18.19 -16.53
C ARG A 270 -13.40 -17.99 -17.76
N ILE A 271 -14.31 -18.93 -18.02
CA ILE A 271 -15.23 -18.90 -19.17
C ILE A 271 -16.17 -17.69 -19.08
N TYR A 272 -16.63 -17.34 -17.88
CA TYR A 272 -17.53 -16.20 -17.68
C TYR A 272 -16.86 -14.84 -17.89
N LEU A 273 -15.52 -14.79 -17.83
CA LEU A 273 -14.73 -13.58 -18.02
C LEU A 273 -14.10 -13.50 -19.42
N ALA A 274 -14.49 -14.39 -20.34
CA ALA A 274 -13.93 -14.42 -21.69
C ALA A 274 -14.18 -13.08 -22.40
N GLY A 275 -13.11 -12.46 -22.92
CA GLY A 275 -13.17 -11.16 -23.57
C GLY A 275 -13.05 -9.94 -22.64
N ASN A 276 -13.10 -10.14 -21.31
CA ASN A 276 -12.85 -9.09 -20.33
C ASN A 276 -11.44 -9.21 -19.74
N GLU A 277 -10.47 -8.62 -20.43
CA GLU A 277 -9.07 -8.69 -20.00
C GLU A 277 -8.81 -8.05 -18.62
N TYR A 278 -9.64 -7.07 -18.23
CA TYR A 278 -9.54 -6.39 -16.95
C TYR A 278 -9.92 -7.32 -15.80
N ALA A 279 -11.10 -7.95 -15.92
CA ALA A 279 -11.57 -8.92 -14.94
C ALA A 279 -10.66 -10.15 -14.88
N GLN A 280 -10.16 -10.62 -16.02
CA GLN A 280 -9.21 -11.72 -16.06
C GLN A 280 -7.90 -11.37 -15.34
N GLY A 281 -7.36 -10.16 -15.51
CA GLY A 281 -6.15 -9.73 -14.82
C GLY A 281 -6.29 -9.77 -13.29
N LEU A 282 -7.43 -9.29 -12.77
CA LEU A 282 -7.72 -9.35 -11.34
C LEU A 282 -7.90 -10.79 -10.83
N LEU A 283 -8.54 -11.66 -11.64
CA LEU A 283 -8.69 -13.08 -11.30
C LEU A 283 -7.32 -13.78 -11.15
N GLU A 284 -6.38 -13.52 -12.06
CA GLU A 284 -5.03 -14.09 -11.96
C GLU A 284 -4.28 -13.55 -10.74
N LEU A 285 -4.43 -12.26 -10.42
CA LEU A 285 -3.91 -11.69 -9.18
C LEU A 285 -4.51 -12.39 -7.96
N ALA A 286 -5.82 -12.63 -7.94
CA ALA A 286 -6.48 -13.33 -6.85
C ALA A 286 -5.97 -14.78 -6.67
N ARG A 287 -5.61 -15.47 -7.75
CA ARG A 287 -4.99 -16.81 -7.66
C ARG A 287 -3.62 -16.79 -6.97
N LEU A 288 -2.81 -15.75 -7.17
CA LEU A 288 -1.55 -15.58 -6.42
C LEU A 288 -1.83 -15.50 -4.92
N PHE A 289 -2.76 -14.64 -4.52
CA PHE A 289 -3.16 -14.49 -3.13
C PHE A 289 -3.76 -15.78 -2.57
N ALA A 290 -4.56 -16.52 -3.34
CA ALA A 290 -5.14 -17.79 -2.90
C ALA A 290 -4.08 -18.87 -2.69
N ALA A 291 -3.08 -18.96 -3.58
CA ALA A 291 -1.94 -19.86 -3.40
C ALA A 291 -1.14 -19.49 -2.15
N PHE A 292 -0.94 -18.19 -1.90
CA PHE A 292 -0.18 -17.68 -0.76
C PHE A 292 -0.93 -17.70 0.59
N ASP A 293 -2.28 -17.75 0.57
CA ASP A 293 -3.13 -17.51 1.76
C ASP A 293 -2.80 -18.44 2.92
N SER A 294 -2.50 -19.71 2.63
CA SER A 294 -2.19 -20.72 3.64
C SER A 294 -0.94 -20.36 4.46
N VAL A 295 0.12 -19.85 3.82
CA VAL A 295 1.36 -19.41 4.48
C VAL A 295 1.11 -18.11 5.24
N SER A 296 0.36 -17.18 4.64
CA SER A 296 0.01 -15.90 5.26
C SER A 296 -0.72 -16.09 6.61
N LEU A 297 -1.76 -16.91 6.64
CA LEU A 297 -2.56 -17.18 7.84
C LEU A 297 -1.75 -17.91 8.92
N LYS A 298 -0.91 -18.88 8.52
CA LYS A 298 -0.01 -19.60 9.44
C LYS A 298 1.07 -18.69 10.04
N ARG A 299 1.59 -17.74 9.26
CA ARG A 299 2.58 -16.76 9.76
C ARG A 299 1.98 -15.91 10.87
N SER A 300 0.78 -15.38 10.66
CA SER A 300 0.12 -14.51 11.63
C SER A 300 -0.26 -15.23 12.93
N THR A 301 -0.34 -16.56 12.91
CA THR A 301 -0.57 -17.42 14.11
C THR A 301 0.72 -18.01 14.69
N GLY A 302 1.89 -17.74 14.08
CA GLY A 302 3.18 -18.35 14.44
C GLY A 302 3.70 -18.06 15.85
N THR A 303 3.17 -17.04 16.54
CA THR A 303 3.47 -16.81 17.97
C THR A 303 2.89 -17.89 18.88
N LEU A 304 1.82 -18.56 18.45
CA LEU A 304 1.15 -19.63 19.19
C LEU A 304 1.64 -21.02 18.80
N ASN A 305 2.17 -21.18 17.58
CA ASN A 305 2.69 -22.45 17.08
C ASN A 305 3.93 -22.27 16.18
N PRO A 306 5.15 -22.34 16.74
CA PRO A 306 6.38 -22.17 15.98
C PRO A 306 6.60 -23.25 14.91
N ASP A 307 5.98 -24.43 15.04
CA ASP A 307 6.13 -25.54 14.08
C ASP A 307 5.03 -25.56 12.99
N ALA A 308 4.18 -24.53 12.93
CA ALA A 308 3.03 -24.50 12.01
C ALA A 308 3.40 -24.48 10.51
N ILE A 309 4.61 -24.04 10.16
CA ILE A 309 5.10 -23.93 8.77
C ILE A 309 6.33 -24.82 8.60
N SER A 310 6.18 -25.85 7.76
CA SER A 310 7.25 -26.77 7.36
C SER A 310 7.97 -26.31 6.10
N ALA A 311 9.12 -26.93 5.81
CA ALA A 311 9.90 -26.66 4.59
C ALA A 311 9.09 -27.01 3.34
N ASP A 312 8.42 -28.16 3.37
CA ASP A 312 7.57 -28.64 2.29
C ASP A 312 6.45 -27.65 1.98
N CYS A 313 5.76 -27.13 3.01
CA CYS A 313 4.71 -26.13 2.86
C CYS A 313 5.21 -24.87 2.14
N LEU A 314 6.41 -24.38 2.46
CA LEU A 314 7.00 -23.21 1.82
C LEU A 314 7.38 -23.52 0.36
N THR A 315 7.98 -24.68 0.11
CA THR A 315 8.37 -25.10 -1.24
C THR A 315 7.19 -25.37 -2.16
N GLU A 316 6.11 -25.97 -1.65
CA GLU A 316 4.88 -26.20 -2.41
C GLU A 316 4.20 -24.88 -2.77
N THR A 317 4.16 -23.95 -1.83
CA THR A 317 3.59 -22.62 -2.07
C THR A 317 4.41 -21.84 -3.10
N GLU A 318 5.74 -21.89 -3.02
CA GLU A 318 6.63 -21.25 -4.00
C GLU A 318 6.51 -21.89 -5.39
N ALA A 319 6.41 -23.22 -5.47
CA ALA A 319 6.19 -23.92 -6.72
C ALA A 319 4.84 -23.55 -7.34
N ALA A 320 3.78 -23.48 -6.53
CA ALA A 320 2.46 -23.04 -6.97
C ALA A 320 2.51 -21.60 -7.54
N LEU A 321 3.16 -20.66 -6.84
CA LEU A 321 3.34 -19.30 -7.34
C LEU A 321 4.15 -19.25 -8.64
N SER A 322 5.21 -20.05 -8.75
CA SER A 322 6.07 -20.09 -9.94
C SER A 322 5.38 -20.69 -11.16
N MET A 323 4.45 -21.64 -10.98
CA MET A 323 3.67 -22.22 -12.07
C MET A 323 2.56 -21.29 -12.57
N LEU A 324 2.10 -20.35 -11.74
CA LEU A 324 1.11 -19.37 -12.15
C LEU A 324 1.74 -18.37 -13.13
N SER A 325 1.07 -18.20 -14.27
CA SER A 325 1.45 -17.27 -15.32
C SER A 325 0.23 -16.50 -15.83
N LEU A 326 0.43 -15.23 -16.17
CA LEU A 326 -0.54 -14.49 -16.97
C LEU A 326 -0.41 -14.96 -18.43
N GLY A 327 -1.50 -15.38 -19.06
CA GLY A 327 -1.45 -15.91 -20.44
C GLY A 327 -0.68 -15.00 -21.41
N GLU A 328 0.20 -15.60 -22.21
CA GLU A 328 1.30 -14.97 -22.99
C GLU A 328 0.87 -14.04 -24.15
N GLY A 329 -0.39 -13.63 -24.25
CA GLY A 329 -0.96 -13.07 -25.49
C GLY A 329 -1.02 -11.54 -25.64
N GLY A 330 -0.46 -10.74 -24.74
CA GLY A 330 -0.73 -9.29 -24.69
C GLY A 330 0.49 -8.37 -24.55
N ARG A 331 0.35 -7.12 -25.01
CA ARG A 331 1.29 -6.02 -24.75
C ARG A 331 1.44 -5.78 -23.25
N ALA A 332 2.62 -5.35 -22.81
CA ALA A 332 2.87 -4.91 -21.43
C ALA A 332 1.75 -3.97 -20.96
N SER A 333 1.04 -4.35 -19.90
CA SER A 333 -0.07 -3.59 -19.33
C SER A 333 0.12 -3.40 -17.82
N VAL A 334 -0.50 -2.36 -17.25
CA VAL A 334 -0.50 -2.08 -15.80
C VAL A 334 -0.86 -3.32 -14.97
N ARG A 335 -1.83 -4.12 -15.43
CA ARG A 335 -2.26 -5.38 -14.79
C ARG A 335 -1.15 -6.43 -14.74
N MET A 336 -0.38 -6.56 -15.83
CA MET A 336 0.77 -7.47 -15.89
C MET A 336 1.86 -7.04 -14.91
N ALA A 337 2.12 -5.73 -14.81
CA ALA A 337 3.09 -5.21 -13.87
C ALA A 337 2.68 -5.53 -12.42
N ASP A 338 1.43 -5.27 -12.03
CA ASP A 338 0.92 -5.61 -10.70
C ASP A 338 1.09 -7.10 -10.38
N TYR A 339 0.68 -7.96 -11.32
CA TYR A 339 0.80 -9.41 -11.18
C TYR A 339 2.25 -9.86 -10.98
N CYS A 340 3.17 -9.46 -11.86
CA CYS A 340 4.56 -9.86 -11.79
C CYS A 340 5.25 -9.35 -10.52
N ILE A 341 5.05 -8.07 -10.18
CA ILE A 341 5.60 -7.47 -8.95
C ILE A 341 5.07 -8.22 -7.72
N THR A 342 3.75 -8.46 -7.66
CA THR A 342 3.13 -9.16 -6.54
C THR A 342 3.63 -10.60 -6.40
N ARG A 343 3.79 -11.33 -7.51
CA ARG A 343 4.31 -12.70 -7.50
C ARG A 343 5.74 -12.76 -6.94
N GLU A 344 6.64 -11.94 -7.45
CA GLU A 344 8.04 -11.94 -7.01
C GLU A 344 8.19 -11.46 -5.55
N TRP A 345 7.34 -10.51 -5.15
CA TRP A 345 7.23 -10.08 -3.76
C TRP A 345 6.77 -11.21 -2.83
N MET A 346 5.71 -11.95 -3.18
CA MET A 346 5.25 -13.11 -2.41
C MET A 346 6.34 -14.18 -2.30
N ARG A 347 7.06 -14.47 -3.38
CA ARG A 347 8.21 -15.41 -3.36
C ARG A 347 9.30 -14.94 -2.39
N THR A 348 9.64 -13.65 -2.39
CA THR A 348 10.58 -13.05 -1.42
C THR A 348 10.09 -13.23 0.01
N ILE A 349 8.80 -13.02 0.24
CA ILE A 349 8.18 -13.20 1.55
C ILE A 349 8.25 -14.66 2.04
N ILE A 350 8.05 -15.66 1.17
CA ILE A 350 8.19 -17.08 1.51
C ILE A 350 9.65 -17.36 1.92
N TRP A 351 10.61 -16.81 1.18
CA TRP A 351 12.03 -16.95 1.50
C TRP A 351 12.39 -16.31 2.85
N GLN A 352 11.87 -15.12 3.14
CA GLN A 352 12.08 -14.46 4.43
C GLN A 352 11.49 -15.28 5.59
N GLU A 353 10.40 -16.02 5.37
CA GLU A 353 9.88 -16.98 6.37
C GLU A 353 10.84 -18.14 6.61
N ALA A 354 11.38 -18.73 5.53
CA ALA A 354 12.38 -19.79 5.66
C ALA A 354 13.63 -19.30 6.39
N LEU A 355 14.06 -18.06 6.10
CA LEU A 355 15.19 -17.40 6.78
C LEU A 355 14.91 -17.20 8.27
N SER A 356 13.75 -16.65 8.65
CA SER A 356 13.41 -16.35 10.04
C SER A 356 13.34 -17.61 10.91
N ARG A 357 13.01 -18.75 10.29
CA ARG A 357 12.95 -20.09 10.88
C ARG A 357 14.27 -20.88 10.77
N GLN A 358 15.34 -20.29 10.25
CA GLN A 358 16.67 -20.92 10.11
C GLN A 358 16.65 -22.18 9.22
N MET A 359 15.78 -22.21 8.21
CA MET A 359 15.60 -23.38 7.33
C MET A 359 16.54 -23.36 6.12
N LEU A 360 17.33 -22.31 5.95
CA LEU A 360 18.21 -22.14 4.80
C LEU A 360 19.48 -22.97 4.93
N SER A 361 19.90 -23.57 3.81
CA SER A 361 21.17 -24.27 3.69
C SER A 361 21.77 -24.09 2.30
N SER A 362 23.09 -23.89 2.23
CA SER A 362 23.81 -23.82 0.94
C SER A 362 23.79 -25.15 0.17
N LYS A 363 23.39 -26.25 0.82
CA LYS A 363 23.27 -27.59 0.24
C LYS A 363 21.81 -28.04 0.07
N ALA A 364 20.85 -27.16 0.33
CA ALA A 364 19.44 -27.51 0.14
C ALA A 364 19.15 -27.84 -1.33
N TYR A 365 18.28 -28.83 -1.56
CA TYR A 365 17.86 -29.21 -2.91
C TYR A 365 16.93 -28.17 -3.52
N ALA A 366 15.96 -27.69 -2.74
CA ALA A 366 15.05 -26.63 -3.18
C ALA A 366 15.77 -25.28 -3.16
N GLU A 367 15.76 -24.56 -4.29
CA GLU A 367 16.45 -23.28 -4.40
C GLU A 367 15.91 -22.23 -3.42
N LEU A 368 14.60 -22.24 -3.15
CA LEU A 368 13.93 -21.44 -2.10
C LEU A 368 14.62 -21.55 -0.73
N LEU A 369 15.21 -22.70 -0.40
CA LEU A 369 15.85 -22.92 0.88
C LEU A 369 17.36 -22.59 0.83
N THR A 370 17.79 -21.78 -0.14
CA THR A 370 19.18 -21.34 -0.28
C THR A 370 19.30 -19.81 -0.17
N PHE A 371 20.50 -19.33 0.12
CA PHE A 371 20.82 -17.89 0.08
C PHE A 371 20.87 -17.32 -1.35
N LYS A 372 20.80 -18.16 -2.39
CA LYS A 372 20.81 -17.72 -3.80
C LYS A 372 19.43 -17.28 -4.29
N PHE A 373 18.37 -17.70 -3.61
CA PHE A 373 17.01 -17.47 -4.06
C PHE A 373 16.64 -15.99 -4.27
N PRO A 374 17.04 -15.02 -3.42
CA PRO A 374 16.74 -13.61 -3.68
C PRO A 374 17.35 -13.08 -4.98
N ALA A 375 18.48 -13.63 -5.43
CA ALA A 375 19.06 -13.29 -6.73
C ALA A 375 18.21 -13.81 -7.89
N ARG A 376 17.65 -15.02 -7.78
CA ARG A 376 16.70 -15.57 -8.76
C ARG A 376 15.43 -14.73 -8.85
N VAL A 377 14.80 -14.45 -7.71
CA VAL A 377 13.58 -13.63 -7.66
C VAL A 377 13.83 -12.22 -8.21
N SER A 378 14.96 -11.61 -7.88
CA SER A 378 15.33 -10.28 -8.37
C SER A 378 15.59 -10.24 -9.87
N ARG A 379 16.21 -11.29 -10.42
CA ARG A 379 16.39 -11.46 -11.86
C ARG A 379 15.03 -11.59 -12.55
N ASP A 380 14.15 -12.43 -12.03
CA ASP A 380 12.80 -12.66 -12.59
C ASP A 380 11.95 -11.37 -12.53
N LEU A 381 12.07 -10.60 -11.45
CA LEU A 381 11.47 -9.27 -11.32
C LEU A 381 12.05 -8.29 -12.35
N LEU A 382 13.37 -8.25 -12.51
CA LEU A 382 14.03 -7.35 -13.47
C LEU A 382 13.56 -7.64 -14.90
N TYR A 383 13.53 -8.92 -15.31
CA TYR A 383 12.99 -9.31 -16.61
C TYR A 383 11.54 -8.87 -16.80
N SER A 384 10.71 -9.04 -15.77
CA SER A 384 9.33 -8.57 -15.81
C SER A 384 9.26 -7.05 -15.97
N LEU A 385 10.12 -6.30 -15.28
CA LEU A 385 10.14 -4.85 -15.28
C LEU A 385 10.75 -4.21 -16.54
N GLN A 386 11.47 -4.97 -17.38
CA GLN A 386 12.07 -4.44 -18.62
C GLN A 386 11.01 -3.89 -19.58
N GLY A 387 9.84 -4.51 -19.64
CA GLY A 387 8.75 -4.12 -20.56
C GLY A 387 7.91 -2.92 -20.10
N PHE A 388 8.11 -2.39 -18.89
CA PHE A 388 7.26 -1.34 -18.32
C PHE A 388 7.97 0.01 -18.26
N SER A 389 7.29 1.05 -18.72
CA SER A 389 7.67 2.46 -18.59
C SER A 389 7.27 3.03 -17.23
N GLU A 390 7.70 4.26 -16.93
CA GLU A 390 7.25 4.98 -15.73
C GLU A 390 5.72 5.20 -15.73
N SER A 391 5.15 5.52 -16.90
CA SER A 391 3.70 5.68 -17.07
C SER A 391 2.91 4.39 -16.86
N ASP A 392 3.50 3.22 -17.06
CA ASP A 392 2.82 1.94 -16.82
C ASP A 392 2.80 1.58 -15.32
N LEU A 393 3.78 2.08 -14.56
CA LEU A 393 3.92 1.81 -13.13
C LEU A 393 3.25 2.87 -12.25
N LEU A 394 3.09 4.11 -12.75
CA LEU A 394 2.43 5.20 -12.02
C LEU A 394 1.02 4.81 -11.51
N PRO A 395 0.13 4.19 -12.33
CA PRO A 395 -1.21 3.88 -11.87
C PRO A 395 -1.28 2.77 -10.82
N LEU A 396 -0.19 2.04 -10.57
CA LEU A 396 -0.09 1.08 -9.49
C LEU A 396 0.12 1.74 -8.13
N GLY A 397 0.73 2.93 -8.13
CA GLY A 397 0.97 3.74 -6.94
C GLY A 397 2.02 3.16 -5.98
N ARG A 398 2.16 3.82 -4.83
CA ARG A 398 3.23 3.58 -3.84
C ARG A 398 3.33 2.15 -3.32
N ASP A 399 2.23 1.40 -3.30
CA ASP A 399 2.22 0.04 -2.73
C ASP A 399 3.06 -0.95 -3.55
N GLN A 400 3.06 -0.84 -4.88
CA GLN A 400 3.92 -1.70 -5.71
C GLN A 400 5.39 -1.29 -5.62
N LEU A 401 5.68 0.00 -5.41
CA LEU A 401 7.05 0.46 -5.10
C LEU A 401 7.58 -0.18 -3.81
N LEU A 402 6.75 -0.27 -2.77
CA LEU A 402 7.13 -0.94 -1.51
C LEU A 402 7.47 -2.42 -1.74
N LYS A 403 6.67 -3.12 -2.54
CA LYS A 403 6.95 -4.52 -2.91
C LYS A 403 8.27 -4.68 -3.66
N CYS A 404 8.52 -3.85 -4.69
CA CYS A 404 9.79 -3.85 -5.41
C CYS A 404 10.98 -3.50 -4.50
N PHE A 405 10.79 -2.55 -3.58
CA PHE A 405 11.79 -2.18 -2.58
C PHE A 405 12.11 -3.38 -1.67
N GLU A 406 11.12 -4.14 -1.20
CA GLU A 406 11.35 -5.31 -0.34
C GLU A 406 12.14 -6.42 -1.06
N VAL A 407 11.83 -6.69 -2.33
CA VAL A 407 12.60 -7.63 -3.16
C VAL A 407 14.05 -7.16 -3.28
N THR A 408 14.26 -5.90 -3.68
CA THR A 408 15.59 -5.33 -3.92
C THR A 408 16.40 -5.23 -2.62
N ASN A 409 15.76 -4.85 -1.52
CA ASN A 409 16.38 -4.79 -0.20
C ASN A 409 16.82 -6.19 0.28
N SER A 410 16.00 -7.21 0.04
CA SER A 410 16.36 -8.60 0.40
C SER A 410 17.55 -9.10 -0.41
N LEU A 411 17.65 -8.72 -1.68
CA LEU A 411 18.84 -8.99 -2.49
C LEU A 411 20.07 -8.25 -1.96
N ALA A 412 19.94 -6.96 -1.61
CA ALA A 412 21.03 -6.19 -1.03
C ALA A 412 21.57 -6.84 0.25
N ASP A 413 20.67 -7.33 1.11
CA ASP A 413 21.03 -8.05 2.33
C ASP A 413 21.81 -9.33 2.01
N VAL A 414 21.41 -10.10 0.99
CA VAL A 414 22.19 -11.28 0.56
C VAL A 414 23.57 -10.91 0.03
N VAL A 415 23.68 -9.88 -0.82
CA VAL A 415 24.96 -9.46 -1.40
C VAL A 415 25.93 -8.99 -0.31
N LEU A 416 25.44 -8.26 0.70
CA LEU A 416 26.25 -7.79 1.82
C LEU A 416 26.80 -8.92 2.70
N HIS A 417 26.04 -10.01 2.85
CA HIS A 417 26.37 -11.08 3.80
C HIS A 417 26.91 -12.35 3.13
N THR A 418 26.94 -12.41 1.80
CA THR A 418 27.49 -13.55 1.06
C THR A 418 28.85 -13.16 0.48
N PRO A 419 29.94 -13.87 0.80
CA PRO A 419 31.26 -13.54 0.28
C PRO A 419 31.26 -13.60 -1.25
N SER A 420 31.72 -12.53 -1.89
CA SER A 420 31.89 -12.48 -3.34
C SER A 420 32.94 -13.47 -3.77
N VAL A 421 32.53 -14.53 -4.48
CA VAL A 421 33.47 -15.41 -5.16
C VAL A 421 33.72 -14.79 -6.53
N PRO A 422 34.98 -14.43 -6.88
CA PRO A 422 35.29 -13.94 -8.20
C PRO A 422 34.97 -15.04 -9.22
N SER A 423 33.82 -14.91 -9.88
CA SER A 423 33.44 -15.78 -10.99
C SER A 423 34.07 -15.22 -12.27
N TYR A 424 34.92 -16.02 -12.91
CA TYR A 424 35.48 -15.68 -14.23
C TYR A 424 34.48 -15.93 -15.38
N GLU A 425 33.25 -16.34 -15.07
CA GLU A 425 32.20 -16.51 -16.08
C GLU A 425 31.62 -15.14 -16.46
N LEU A 426 31.35 -14.93 -17.76
CA LEU A 426 30.63 -13.78 -18.34
C LEU A 426 29.15 -13.66 -17.90
N ARG A 427 28.74 -14.37 -16.84
CA ARG A 427 27.35 -14.42 -16.38
C ARG A 427 27.07 -13.31 -15.38
N LEU A 428 25.90 -12.68 -15.54
CA LEU A 428 25.38 -11.69 -14.59
C LEU A 428 25.15 -12.34 -13.22
N GLY A 429 25.55 -11.63 -12.17
CA GLY A 429 25.46 -12.07 -10.78
C GLY A 429 24.49 -11.24 -9.93
N PRO A 430 24.34 -11.60 -8.65
CA PRO A 430 23.49 -10.89 -7.69
C PRO A 430 23.73 -9.38 -7.62
N GLN A 431 24.99 -8.94 -7.68
CA GLN A 431 25.37 -7.53 -7.67
C GLN A 431 24.92 -6.78 -8.93
N ASP A 432 24.89 -7.44 -10.09
CA ASP A 432 24.43 -6.85 -11.34
C ASP A 432 22.91 -6.63 -11.30
N PHE A 433 22.17 -7.62 -10.81
CA PHE A 433 20.71 -7.51 -10.61
C PHE A 433 20.37 -6.43 -9.59
N LEU A 434 21.15 -6.33 -8.50
CA LEU A 434 20.96 -5.30 -7.48
C LEU A 434 21.13 -3.89 -8.08
N HIS A 435 22.20 -3.68 -8.84
CA HIS A 435 22.44 -2.40 -9.49
C HIS A 435 21.33 -2.06 -10.49
N ALA A 436 20.94 -3.01 -11.34
CA ALA A 436 19.90 -2.79 -12.36
C ALA A 436 18.52 -2.49 -11.73
N LEU A 437 18.12 -3.23 -10.69
CA LEU A 437 16.88 -2.96 -9.97
C LEU A 437 16.92 -1.60 -9.27
N TYR A 438 18.03 -1.24 -8.62
CA TYR A 438 18.19 0.07 -8.00
C TYR A 438 17.99 1.20 -9.03
N GLN A 439 18.61 1.10 -10.21
CA GLN A 439 18.42 2.07 -11.28
C GLN A 439 16.96 2.14 -11.77
N LYS A 440 16.33 0.98 -11.97
CA LYS A 440 14.92 0.91 -12.40
C LYS A 440 13.95 1.55 -11.39
N LEU A 441 14.24 1.43 -10.10
CA LEU A 441 13.39 1.94 -9.02
C LEU A 441 13.70 3.40 -8.65
N LEU A 442 14.86 3.93 -9.02
CA LEU A 442 15.33 5.24 -8.61
C LEU A 442 14.33 6.38 -8.86
N PRO A 443 13.66 6.49 -10.04
CA PRO A 443 12.70 7.58 -10.30
C PRO A 443 11.53 7.59 -9.29
N PHE A 444 11.06 6.42 -8.90
CA PHE A 444 9.95 6.27 -7.95
C PHE A 444 10.39 6.53 -6.51
N LEU A 445 11.62 6.16 -6.17
CA LEU A 445 12.18 6.39 -4.84
C LEU A 445 12.41 7.88 -4.54
N GLU A 446 12.49 8.75 -5.55
CA GLU A 446 12.64 10.20 -5.34
C GLU A 446 11.48 10.81 -4.56
N GLN A 447 10.30 10.18 -4.64
CA GLN A 447 9.09 10.57 -3.93
C GLN A 447 9.06 10.07 -2.47
N ASP A 448 9.94 9.12 -2.09
CA ASP A 448 10.05 8.57 -0.74
C ASP A 448 11.50 8.57 -0.25
N VAL A 449 11.89 9.70 0.36
CA VAL A 449 13.25 9.95 0.87
C VAL A 449 13.75 8.85 1.82
N MET A 450 12.84 8.23 2.58
CA MET A 450 13.20 7.18 3.54
C MET A 450 13.59 5.90 2.81
N LEU A 451 12.77 5.43 1.87
CA LEU A 451 13.09 4.25 1.05
C LEU A 451 14.34 4.50 0.19
N LYS A 452 14.45 5.69 -0.43
CA LYS A 452 15.64 6.08 -1.21
C LYS A 452 16.90 5.99 -0.38
N SER A 453 16.89 6.55 0.82
CA SER A 453 18.04 6.57 1.73
C SER A 453 18.48 5.15 2.12
N ILE A 454 17.53 4.29 2.49
CA ILE A 454 17.83 2.90 2.89
C ILE A 454 18.42 2.12 1.72
N LEU A 455 17.77 2.15 0.56
CA LEU A 455 18.21 1.34 -0.57
C LEU A 455 19.51 1.86 -1.17
N HIS A 456 19.69 3.18 -1.24
CA HIS A 456 20.93 3.79 -1.71
C HIS A 456 22.11 3.41 -0.81
N ALA A 457 21.96 3.53 0.52
CA ALA A 457 23.04 3.20 1.46
C ALA A 457 23.46 1.73 1.33
N LYS A 458 22.49 0.80 1.34
CA LYS A 458 22.77 -0.64 1.21
C LYS A 458 23.37 -1.00 -0.15
N THR A 459 22.83 -0.43 -1.23
CA THR A 459 23.33 -0.69 -2.60
C THR A 459 24.76 -0.17 -2.74
N ALA A 460 25.06 1.02 -2.23
CA ALA A 460 26.42 1.56 -2.26
C ALA A 460 27.39 0.68 -1.48
N GLU A 461 27.04 0.25 -0.27
CA GLU A 461 27.86 -0.65 0.54
C GLU A 461 28.09 -2.01 -0.15
N ALA A 462 27.03 -2.58 -0.72
CA ALA A 462 27.09 -3.86 -1.44
C ALA A 462 27.97 -3.78 -2.70
N LEU A 463 27.87 -2.69 -3.48
CA LEU A 463 28.61 -2.55 -4.72
C LEU A 463 30.06 -2.09 -4.53
N VAL A 464 30.41 -1.52 -3.38
CA VAL A 464 31.81 -1.28 -3.02
C VAL A 464 32.54 -2.60 -2.72
N THR A 465 31.86 -3.55 -2.08
CA THR A 465 32.45 -4.87 -1.74
C THR A 465 32.39 -5.85 -2.92
N ALA A 466 31.37 -5.75 -3.77
CA ALA A 466 31.18 -6.57 -4.97
C ALA A 466 30.69 -5.70 -6.14
N PRO A 467 31.60 -5.10 -6.94
CA PRO A 467 31.20 -4.19 -8.01
C PRO A 467 30.38 -4.88 -9.09
N ALA A 468 29.30 -4.23 -9.51
CA ALA A 468 28.51 -4.62 -10.66
C ALA A 468 29.29 -4.38 -11.97
N ARG A 469 29.11 -5.28 -12.92
CA ARG A 469 29.68 -5.21 -14.27
C ARG A 469 28.79 -4.39 -15.21
N LEU A 470 27.49 -4.36 -14.96
CA LEU A 470 26.54 -3.49 -15.67
C LEU A 470 26.59 -2.07 -15.09
N LEU A 471 27.14 -1.12 -15.85
CA LEU A 471 27.28 0.28 -15.42
C LEU A 471 26.25 1.25 -16.03
N ARG A 472 25.46 0.87 -17.05
CA ARG A 472 24.49 1.78 -17.68
C ARG A 472 23.27 1.08 -18.30
N PHE A 473 22.09 1.42 -17.79
CA PHE A 473 20.86 1.51 -18.59
C PHE A 473 20.59 3.01 -18.80
N TYR A 474 21.09 3.60 -19.89
CA TYR A 474 20.61 4.91 -20.34
C TYR A 474 19.82 4.74 -21.64
N HIS A 475 18.67 5.41 -21.68
CA HIS A 475 17.89 5.70 -22.87
C HIS A 475 18.77 6.23 -24.00
N GLU A 476 18.88 5.50 -25.10
CA GLU A 476 19.17 6.11 -26.39
C GLU A 476 17.87 6.75 -26.91
N GLN A 477 17.69 8.03 -26.59
CA GLN A 477 17.09 8.97 -27.52
C GLN A 477 18.22 9.86 -28.03
N THR A 478 18.88 9.41 -29.09
CA THR A 478 19.60 10.28 -30.00
C THR A 478 19.01 10.03 -31.37
N ALA A 479 18.17 10.97 -31.79
CA ALA A 479 17.93 11.21 -33.20
C ALA A 479 19.25 11.65 -33.85
N ASP A 480 19.43 11.18 -35.08
CA ASP A 480 20.35 11.63 -36.14
C ASP A 480 21.85 11.49 -35.88
N ASP A 481 22.52 10.51 -36.52
CA ASP A 481 23.02 10.70 -37.89
C ASP A 481 23.62 9.40 -38.48
N GLU A 482 23.69 9.37 -39.81
CA GLU A 482 23.84 8.23 -40.71
C GLU A 482 25.15 7.42 -40.67
N SER A 483 24.99 6.14 -41.04
CA SER A 483 25.94 5.25 -41.73
C SER A 483 27.09 4.62 -40.92
N ILE A 484 27.03 3.29 -40.78
CA ILE A 484 27.84 2.33 -41.55
C ILE A 484 27.44 0.92 -41.08
N MET A 485 27.08 0.07 -42.05
CA MET A 485 26.86 -1.36 -41.86
C MET A 485 28.04 -2.03 -41.16
N ASN A 486 27.73 -2.85 -40.15
CA ASN A 486 28.26 -4.19 -40.07
C ASN A 486 27.27 -5.08 -39.29
N GLU A 487 26.68 -6.03 -40.01
CA GLU A 487 26.06 -7.22 -39.44
C GLU A 487 27.08 -7.92 -38.54
N TYR A 488 26.71 -8.22 -37.30
CA TYR A 488 26.93 -9.56 -36.72
C TYR A 488 25.95 -9.79 -35.57
N LEU A 489 25.24 -10.90 -35.68
CA LEU A 489 24.18 -11.40 -34.82
C LEU A 489 24.58 -11.59 -33.35
N ASP A 490 23.54 -11.49 -32.52
CA ASP A 490 23.25 -12.27 -31.31
C ASP A 490 24.16 -12.16 -30.09
N LEU A 491 23.58 -11.58 -29.02
CA LEU A 491 23.25 -12.30 -27.78
C LEU A 491 22.42 -11.36 -26.89
N ARG A 492 21.09 -11.50 -26.97
CA ARG A 492 20.16 -10.91 -25.98
C ARG A 492 20.17 -11.77 -24.71
N ILE A 493 20.59 -11.18 -23.59
CA ILE A 493 20.24 -11.54 -22.21
C ILE A 493 19.78 -10.26 -21.53
#